data_AF-A0A958T4G2-F1
#
_entry.id   AF-A0A958T4G2-F1
#
_cell.length_a   1.000
_cell.length_b   1.000
_cell.length_c   1.000
_cell.angle_alpha   90.00
_cell.angle_beta   90.00
_cell.angle_gamma   90.00
#
_symmetry.space_group_name_H-M   'P 1'
#
loop_
_entity.id
_entity.type
_entity.pdbx_description
1 polymer ?
#
loop_
_entity_poly.entity_id
_entity_poly.type
_entity_poly.pdbx_seq_one_letter_code
_entity_poly.pdbx_strand_id
1 'polypeptide(L)'
;FDEALYPTNIPGLYYAYHIMVGLGTIFIGLMLLASVQLFRKKLYGTKWILWALMFMAPFPYIANTTGWYTAELGRQPWLVYNLLRTSEGASPTVSSGNTLFTLLGFIGLYLLLGLLFLILIGKIVNKGPQTVKH
;
A
#
# COMPACT_ATOMS: atom_id res chain seq x y z
N PHE A 1 -7.84 -31.67 -8.54
CA PHE A 1 -6.75 -30.69 -8.43
C PHE A 1 -6.13 -30.88 -7.06
N ASP A 2 -4.80 -30.96 -6.97
CA ASP A 2 -4.11 -31.34 -5.74
C ASP A 2 -4.19 -30.20 -4.71
N GLU A 3 -4.81 -30.44 -3.55
CA GLU A 3 -5.07 -29.38 -2.56
C GLU A 3 -3.79 -28.76 -1.98
N ALA A 4 -2.68 -29.50 -2.05
CA ALA A 4 -1.36 -29.05 -1.62
C ALA A 4 -0.75 -27.90 -2.47
N LEU A 5 -1.39 -27.56 -3.60
CA LEU A 5 -0.95 -26.48 -4.49
C LEU A 5 -1.71 -25.18 -4.29
N TYR A 6 -2.74 -25.16 -3.45
CA TYR A 6 -3.51 -23.94 -3.21
C TYR A 6 -2.76 -22.95 -2.31
N PRO A 7 -2.96 -21.64 -2.52
CA PRO A 7 -2.54 -20.63 -1.58
C PRO A 7 -3.12 -20.92 -0.20
N THR A 8 -2.28 -20.84 0.84
CA THR A 8 -2.66 -21.20 2.20
C THR A 8 -3.76 -20.28 2.78
N ASN A 9 -3.95 -19.08 2.22
CA ASN A 9 -4.93 -18.09 2.70
C ASN A 9 -5.82 -17.54 1.56
N ILE A 10 -6.76 -18.36 1.11
CA ILE A 10 -7.74 -18.01 0.07
C ILE A 10 -8.64 -16.82 0.48
N PRO A 11 -9.19 -16.75 1.70
CA PRO A 11 -10.01 -15.60 2.10
C PRO A 11 -9.22 -14.29 2.09
N GLY A 12 -7.98 -14.30 2.61
CA GLY A 12 -7.12 -13.11 2.61
C GLY A 12 -6.81 -12.61 1.20
N LEU A 13 -6.53 -13.54 0.28
CA LEU A 13 -6.33 -13.23 -1.14
C LEU A 13 -7.58 -12.60 -1.77
N TYR A 14 -8.75 -13.19 -1.54
CA TYR A 14 -10.02 -12.69 -2.06
C TYR A 14 -10.28 -11.25 -1.57
N TYR A 15 -10.22 -11.00 -0.27
CA TYR A 15 -10.51 -9.66 0.27
C TYR A 15 -9.47 -8.62 -0.16
N ALA A 16 -8.19 -8.96 -0.16
CA ALA A 16 -7.13 -8.04 -0.58
C ALA A 16 -7.30 -7.63 -2.06
N TYR A 17 -7.64 -8.57 -2.94
CA TYR A 17 -7.93 -8.29 -4.34
C TYR A 17 -9.13 -7.34 -4.49
N HIS A 18 -10.23 -7.60 -3.80
CA HIS A 18 -11.43 -6.76 -3.88
C HIS A 18 -11.20 -5.36 -3.32
N ILE A 19 -10.44 -5.22 -2.24
CA ILE A 19 -10.07 -3.91 -1.69
C ILE A 19 -9.21 -3.14 -2.70
N MET A 20 -8.20 -3.79 -3.29
CA MET A 20 -7.34 -3.16 -4.31
C MET A 20 -8.16 -2.66 -5.50
N VAL A 21 -8.97 -3.53 -6.09
CA VAL A 21 -9.77 -3.20 -7.28
C VAL A 21 -10.86 -2.18 -6.96
N GLY A 22 -11.53 -2.33 -5.80
CA GLY A 22 -12.54 -1.40 -5.32
C GLY A 22 -11.99 0.01 -5.13
N LEU A 23 -10.82 0.15 -4.49
CA LEU A 23 -10.18 1.45 -4.33
C LEU A 23 -9.68 2.00 -5.68
N GLY A 24 -9.09 1.16 -6.54
CA GLY A 24 -8.64 1.57 -7.87
C GLY A 24 -9.76 2.12 -8.74
N THR A 25 -10.91 1.46 -8.78
CA THR A 25 -12.09 1.93 -9.52
C THR A 25 -12.65 3.24 -8.97
N ILE A 26 -12.69 3.40 -7.63
CA ILE A 26 -13.07 4.66 -6.99
C ILE A 26 -12.11 5.79 -7.38
N PHE A 27 -10.79 5.55 -7.39
CA PHE A 27 -9.80 6.56 -7.78
C PHE A 27 -9.98 6.99 -9.23
N ILE A 28 -10.19 6.04 -10.15
CA ILE A 28 -10.43 6.35 -11.57
C ILE A 28 -11.67 7.22 -11.71
N GLY A 29 -12.79 6.85 -11.06
CA GLY A 29 -14.03 7.63 -11.11
C GLY A 29 -13.85 9.04 -10.55
N LEU A 30 -13.23 9.17 -9.38
CA LEU A 30 -13.00 10.47 -8.74
C LEU A 30 -12.05 11.36 -9.56
N MET A 31 -10.97 10.80 -10.10
CA MET A 31 -10.02 11.54 -10.92
C MET A 31 -10.63 11.98 -12.25
N LEU A 32 -11.43 11.14 -12.91
CA LEU A 32 -12.15 11.53 -14.12
C LEU A 32 -13.11 12.70 -13.84
N LEU A 33 -13.88 12.64 -12.75
CA LEU A 33 -14.77 13.73 -12.35
C LEU A 33 -13.98 15.02 -12.05
N ALA A 34 -12.88 14.91 -11.32
CA ALA A 34 -12.00 16.04 -11.01
C ALA A 34 -11.40 16.64 -12.30
N SER A 35 -10.93 15.81 -13.23
CA SER A 35 -10.39 16.24 -14.52
C SER A 35 -11.44 16.95 -15.38
N VAL A 36 -12.65 16.41 -15.48
CA VAL A 36 -13.76 17.07 -16.21
C VAL A 36 -14.06 18.44 -15.61
N GLN A 37 -14.13 18.54 -14.29
CA GLN A 37 -14.37 19.82 -13.61
C GLN A 37 -13.19 20.80 -13.73
N LEU A 38 -11.97 20.28 -13.87
CA LEU A 38 -10.77 21.08 -14.16
C LEU A 38 -10.84 21.68 -15.57
N PHE A 39 -11.17 20.88 -16.58
CA PHE A 39 -11.35 21.36 -17.96
C PHE A 39 -12.47 22.41 -18.06
N ARG A 40 -13.51 22.28 -17.25
CA ARG A 40 -14.60 23.26 -17.15
C ARG A 40 -14.26 24.50 -16.30
N LYS A 41 -13.03 24.59 -15.76
CA LYS A 41 -12.55 25.65 -14.85
C LYS A 41 -13.43 25.84 -13.59
N LYS A 42 -14.17 24.80 -13.18
CA LYS A 42 -15.09 24.82 -12.03
C LYS A 42 -14.59 24.02 -10.82
N LEU A 43 -13.45 23.33 -10.96
CA LEU A 43 -12.91 22.45 -9.91
C LEU A 43 -12.75 23.19 -8.57
N TYR A 44 -12.11 24.36 -8.58
CA TYR A 44 -11.85 25.14 -7.37
C TYR A 44 -13.12 25.68 -6.68
N GLY A 45 -14.24 25.77 -7.41
CA GLY A 45 -15.54 26.14 -6.83
C GLY A 45 -16.32 24.93 -6.27
N THR A 46 -15.91 23.71 -6.61
CA THR A 46 -16.65 22.49 -6.27
C THR A 46 -16.09 21.83 -5.01
N LYS A 47 -16.46 22.39 -3.84
CA LYS A 47 -15.88 21.98 -2.53
C LYS A 47 -15.97 20.49 -2.24
N TRP A 48 -17.07 19.81 -2.61
CA TRP A 48 -17.25 18.38 -2.31
C TRP A 48 -16.20 17.49 -3.00
N ILE A 49 -15.77 17.82 -4.21
CA ILE A 49 -14.71 17.09 -4.93
C ILE A 49 -13.36 17.30 -4.26
N LEU A 50 -13.07 18.54 -3.83
CA LEU A 50 -11.82 18.84 -3.12
C LEU A 50 -11.74 18.10 -1.78
N TRP A 51 -12.84 18.05 -1.03
CA TRP A 51 -12.93 17.25 0.20
C TRP A 51 -12.73 15.76 -0.08
N ALA A 52 -13.38 15.22 -1.12
CA ALA A 52 -13.20 13.83 -1.52
C ALA A 52 -11.74 13.51 -1.87
N LEU A 53 -11.06 14.37 -2.64
CA LEU A 53 -9.64 14.21 -2.98
C LEU A 53 -8.75 14.25 -1.73
N MET A 54 -9.04 15.14 -0.78
CA MET A 54 -8.29 15.25 0.47
C MET A 54 -8.43 13.99 1.32
N PHE A 55 -9.66 13.47 1.50
CA PHE A 55 -9.89 12.24 2.25
C PHE A 55 -9.33 10.99 1.55
N MET A 56 -9.15 11.03 0.22
CA MET A 56 -8.57 9.92 -0.52
C MET A 56 -7.04 9.85 -0.42
N ALA A 57 -6.34 10.87 0.09
CA ALA A 57 -4.88 10.89 0.18
C ALA A 57 -4.22 9.64 0.81
N PRO A 58 -4.73 9.02 1.90
CA PRO A 58 -4.12 7.82 2.47
C PRO A 58 -4.51 6.51 1.76
N PHE A 59 -5.61 6.48 1.00
CA PHE A 59 -6.15 5.26 0.43
C PHE A 59 -5.28 4.61 -0.66
N PRO A 60 -4.51 5.35 -1.48
CA PRO A 60 -3.54 4.75 -2.40
C PRO A 60 -2.50 3.86 -1.71
N TYR A 61 -2.07 4.19 -0.49
CA TYR A 61 -1.16 3.34 0.28
C TYR A 61 -1.80 2.00 0.65
N ILE A 62 -3.08 2.03 1.01
CA ILE A 62 -3.85 0.81 1.32
C ILE A 62 -3.99 -0.05 0.06
N ALA A 63 -4.42 0.55 -1.05
CA ALA A 63 -4.59 -0.16 -2.32
C ALA A 63 -3.28 -0.79 -2.82
N ASN A 64 -2.16 -0.07 -2.68
CA ASN A 64 -0.84 -0.60 -3.02
C ASN A 64 -0.46 -1.78 -2.12
N THR A 65 -0.66 -1.66 -0.80
CA THR A 65 -0.35 -2.73 0.15
C THR A 65 -1.18 -3.98 -0.10
N THR A 66 -2.49 -3.83 -0.36
CA THR A 66 -3.36 -4.98 -0.68
C THR A 66 -3.06 -5.58 -2.05
N GLY A 67 -2.59 -4.78 -3.01
CA GLY A 67 -2.14 -5.27 -4.31
C GLY A 67 -0.89 -6.14 -4.22
N TRP A 68 0.13 -5.68 -3.48
CA TRP A 68 1.30 -6.48 -3.15
C TRP A 68 0.89 -7.77 -2.43
N TYR A 69 0.10 -7.65 -1.35
CA TYR A 69 -0.39 -8.80 -0.60
C TYR A 69 -1.10 -9.84 -1.49
N THR A 70 -1.87 -9.38 -2.48
CA THR A 70 -2.52 -10.26 -3.48
C THR A 70 -1.48 -10.97 -4.37
N ALA A 71 -0.47 -10.25 -4.85
CA ALA A 71 0.59 -10.81 -5.68
C ALA A 71 1.48 -11.82 -4.90
N GLU A 72 1.85 -11.49 -3.65
CA GLU A 72 2.63 -12.38 -2.79
C GLU A 72 1.86 -13.63 -2.41
N LEU A 73 0.62 -13.48 -1.91
CA LEU A 73 -0.19 -14.63 -1.50
C LEU A 73 -0.62 -15.49 -2.68
N GLY A 74 -0.95 -14.88 -3.81
CA GLY A 74 -1.36 -15.61 -5.02
C GLY A 74 -0.26 -16.53 -5.56
N ARG A 75 1.00 -16.24 -5.21
CA ARG A 75 2.17 -17.04 -5.60
C ARG A 75 2.49 -18.17 -4.63
N GLN A 76 1.99 -18.12 -3.39
CA GLN A 76 2.17 -19.22 -2.44
C GLN A 76 1.51 -20.50 -2.98
N PRO A 77 2.12 -21.69 -2.82
CA PRO A 77 3.28 -22.02 -1.96
C PRO A 77 4.66 -21.89 -2.65
N TRP A 78 4.74 -21.19 -3.79
CA TRP A 78 5.95 -21.14 -4.61
C TRP A 78 6.79 -19.90 -4.33
N LEU A 79 8.10 -20.11 -4.16
CA LEU A 79 9.11 -19.05 -4.17
C LEU A 79 9.75 -18.88 -5.56
N VAL A 80 9.77 -19.94 -6.37
CA VAL A 80 9.91 -19.87 -7.83
C VAL A 80 8.93 -20.88 -8.40
N TYR A 81 8.06 -20.44 -9.31
CA TYR A 81 7.00 -21.29 -9.87
C TYR A 81 7.56 -22.61 -10.39
N ASN A 82 6.99 -23.72 -9.92
CA ASN A 82 7.38 -25.10 -10.26
C ASN A 82 8.84 -25.48 -9.98
N LEU A 83 9.62 -24.64 -9.30
CA LEU A 83 11.05 -24.89 -9.08
C LEU A 83 11.42 -24.91 -7.60
N LEU A 84 10.90 -23.99 -6.80
CA LEU A 84 11.28 -23.85 -5.39
C LEU A 84 10.07 -23.50 -4.53
N ARG A 85 9.85 -24.26 -3.46
CA ARG A 85 8.78 -24.02 -2.50
C ARG A 85 9.21 -23.04 -1.41
N THR A 86 8.26 -22.27 -0.88
CA THR A 86 8.53 -21.31 0.21
C THR A 86 9.03 -22.00 1.47
N SER A 87 8.59 -23.23 1.75
CA SER A 87 9.07 -24.06 2.87
C SER A 87 10.55 -24.42 2.78
N GLU A 88 11.12 -24.47 1.57
CA GLU A 88 12.51 -24.85 1.30
C GLU A 88 13.42 -23.61 1.19
N GLY A 89 12.85 -22.41 1.18
CA GLY A 89 13.59 -21.16 1.03
C GLY A 89 14.26 -20.64 2.31
N ALA A 90 14.00 -21.26 3.47
CA ALA A 90 14.57 -20.84 4.74
C ALA A 90 16.02 -21.34 4.90
N SER A 91 16.93 -20.48 5.34
CA SER A 91 18.34 -20.87 5.56
C SER A 91 18.46 -21.82 6.75
N PRO A 92 19.06 -23.02 6.58
CA PRO A 92 19.20 -23.99 7.65
C PRO A 92 20.31 -23.64 8.65
N THR A 93 21.21 -22.72 8.30
CA THR A 93 22.40 -22.38 9.10
C THR A 93 22.18 -21.20 10.05
N VAL A 94 21.06 -20.48 9.91
CA VAL A 94 20.77 -19.29 10.73
C VAL A 94 19.83 -19.68 11.87
N SER A 95 20.28 -19.44 13.10
CA SER A 95 19.43 -19.62 14.28
C SER A 95 18.21 -18.71 14.22
N SER A 96 17.02 -19.26 14.54
CA SER A 96 15.77 -18.50 14.62
C SER A 96 15.86 -17.29 15.55
N GLY A 97 16.71 -17.35 16.58
CA GLY A 97 16.96 -16.24 17.50
C GLY A 97 17.64 -15.03 16.82
N ASN A 98 18.60 -15.27 15.94
CA ASN A 98 19.27 -14.19 15.19
C ASN A 98 18.32 -13.54 14.19
N THR A 99 17.47 -14.34 13.54
CA THR A 99 16.43 -13.83 12.64
C THR A 99 15.43 -12.97 13.37
N LEU A 100 14.96 -13.40 14.55
CA LEU A 100 14.02 -12.62 15.35
C LEU A 100 14.65 -11.31 15.84
N PHE A 101 15.89 -11.34 16.32
CA PHE A 101 16.59 -10.15 16.80
C PHE A 101 16.75 -9.10 15.69
N THR A 102 17.22 -9.52 14.51
CA THR A 102 17.37 -8.62 13.36
C THR A 102 16.02 -8.10 12.85
N LEU A 103 14.99 -8.95 12.79
CA LEU A 103 13.63 -8.55 12.44
C LEU A 103 13.10 -7.45 13.39
N LEU A 104 13.23 -7.63 14.70
CA LEU A 104 12.83 -6.63 15.69
C LEU A 104 13.64 -5.33 15.54
N GLY A 105 14.94 -5.44 15.26
CA GLY A 105 15.79 -4.29 14.95
C GLY A 105 15.29 -3.51 13.74
N PHE A 106 14.96 -4.20 12.64
CA PHE A 106 14.40 -3.57 11.43
C PHE A 106 13.01 -2.97 11.66
N ILE A 107 12.15 -3.65 12.42
CA ILE A 107 10.83 -3.11 12.82
C ILE A 107 11.02 -1.80 13.59
N GLY A 108 11.88 -1.79 14.60
CA GLY A 108 12.17 -0.59 15.40
C GLY A 108 12.72 0.55 14.54
N LEU A 109 13.67 0.25 13.66
CA LEU A 109 14.24 1.21 12.73
C LEU A 109 13.16 1.82 11.81
N TYR A 110 12.37 0.99 11.14
CA TYR A 110 11.33 1.47 10.23
C TYR A 110 10.20 2.23 10.94
N LEU A 111 9.86 1.85 12.17
CA LEU A 111 8.92 2.62 13.00
C LEU A 111 9.48 4.01 13.32
N LEU A 112 10.75 4.12 13.71
CA LEU A 112 11.40 5.39 13.99
C LEU A 112 11.45 6.29 12.75
N LEU A 113 11.84 5.73 11.59
CA LEU A 113 11.85 6.47 10.32
C LEU A 113 10.43 6.90 9.91
N GLY A 114 9.45 6.01 10.03
CA GLY A 114 8.05 6.30 9.72
C GLY A 114 7.49 7.42 10.60
N LEU A 115 7.79 7.41 11.91
CA LEU A 115 7.36 8.46 12.83
C LEU A 115 8.00 9.81 12.48
N LEU A 116 9.31 9.84 12.22
CA LEU A 116 10.01 11.05 11.77
C LEU A 116 9.41 11.60 10.49
N PHE A 117 9.11 10.74 9.52
CA PHE A 117 8.48 11.13 8.27
C PHE A 117 7.11 11.79 8.51
N LEU A 118 6.24 11.19 9.33
CA LEU A 118 4.93 11.76 9.64
C LEU A 118 5.03 13.13 10.34
N ILE A 119 5.98 13.29 11.28
CA ILE A 119 6.23 14.57 11.95
C ILE A 119 6.69 15.64 10.94
N LEU A 120 7.63 15.29 10.05
CA LEU A 120 8.16 16.20 9.05
C LEU A 120 7.10 16.62 8.03
N ILE A 121 6.33 15.65 7.50
CA ILE A 121 5.23 15.94 6.58
C ILE A 121 4.18 16.81 7.26
N GLY A 122 3.78 16.49 8.49
CA GLY A 122 2.85 17.32 9.26
C GLY A 122 3.35 18.75 9.44
N LYS A 123 4.65 18.92 9.75
CA LYS A 123 5.27 20.24 9.87
C LYS A 123 5.28 21.00 8.55
N ILE A 124 5.59 20.34 7.43
CA ILE A 124 5.63 20.95 6.09
C ILE A 124 4.22 21.36 5.64
N VAL A 125 3.24 20.47 5.80
CA VAL A 125 1.84 20.72 5.44
C VAL A 125 1.29 21.90 6.24
N ASN A 126 1.55 21.96 7.55
CA ASN A 126 1.11 23.07 8.41
C ASN A 126 1.82 24.40 8.11
N LYS A 127 3.09 24.35 7.69
CA LYS A 127 3.83 25.56 7.30
C LYS A 127 3.23 26.21 6.04
N GLY A 128 2.56 25.42 5.20
CA GLY A 128 1.97 25.87 3.95
C GLY A 128 3.02 26.33 2.93
N PRO A 129 2.60 26.66 1.70
CA PRO A 129 3.49 27.21 0.70
C PRO A 129 3.98 28.60 1.16
N GLN A 130 5.30 28.79 1.16
CA GLN A 130 5.86 30.13 1.36
C GLN A 130 5.49 30.97 0.13
N THR A 131 4.78 32.08 0.35
CA THR A 131 4.51 33.04 -0.71
C THR A 131 5.83 33.68 -1.10
N VAL A 132 6.44 33.19 -2.19
CA VAL A 132 7.51 33.92 -2.86
C VAL A 132 6.84 35.19 -3.41
N LYS A 133 7.09 36.33 -2.75
CA LYS A 133 6.73 37.63 -3.32
C LYS A 133 7.62 37.81 -4.56
N HIS A 134 7.04 37.63 -5.74
CA HIS A 134 7.57 38.18 -6.98
C HIS A 134 7.13 39.63 -7.12
#